data_AF-A0A7S4PWR9-F1
#
_entry.id   AF-A0A7S4PWR9-F1
#
_cell.length_a   1.000
_cell.length_b   1.000
_cell.length_c   1.000
_cell.angle_alpha   90.00
_cell.angle_beta   90.00
_cell.angle_gamma   90.00
#
_symmetry.space_group_name_H-M   'P 1'
#
loop_
_entity.id
_entity.type
_entity.pdbx_description
1 polymer ?
#
loop_
_entity_poly.entity_id
_entity_poly.type
_entity_poly.pdbx_seq_one_letter_code
_entity_poly.pdbx_strand_id
1 'polypeptide(L)'
;GERLPGRLSVRQVVEDVSALHAEPANARALFQAASQFNCLEFVDAEITPLDGIAGYTWDHTQGPACATACAAGTVVRNYFALDGHGQTADAQVDNLQDISRFLNNSHESYYEVRNG
;
A
#
# COMPACT_ATOMS: atom_id res chain seq x y z
N GLY A 1 23.27 3.88 -1.77
CA GLY A 1 22.55 4.90 -2.56
C GLY A 1 23.26 6.22 -2.41
N GLU A 2 23.31 7.01 -3.48
CA GLU A 2 23.88 8.37 -3.49
C GLU A 2 23.06 9.28 -2.55
N ARG A 3 23.72 10.08 -1.71
CA ARG A 3 23.03 11.05 -0.84
C ARG A 3 22.67 12.28 -1.66
N LEU A 4 21.38 12.58 -1.79
CA LEU A 4 20.93 13.82 -2.43
C LEU A 4 21.25 15.01 -1.51
N PRO A 5 21.86 16.10 -2.03
CA PRO A 5 22.11 17.30 -1.24
C PRO A 5 20.80 18.02 -0.90
N GLY A 6 20.68 18.59 0.31
CA GLY A 6 19.51 19.36 0.73
C GLY A 6 19.28 19.35 2.23
N ARG A 7 18.37 20.23 2.70
CA ARG A 7 17.89 20.24 4.09
C ARG A 7 16.54 19.54 4.16
N LEU A 8 16.37 18.62 5.11
CA LEU A 8 15.05 18.02 5.38
C LEU A 8 14.04 19.13 5.70
N SER A 9 12.92 19.10 4.99
CA SER A 9 11.79 19.98 5.23
C SER A 9 10.50 19.19 5.14
N VAL A 10 9.47 19.65 5.84
CA VAL A 10 8.13 19.06 5.84
C VAL A 10 7.15 20.17 5.53
N ARG A 11 6.22 19.90 4.62
CA ARG A 11 5.14 20.81 4.26
C ARG A 11 3.87 20.01 3.98
N GLN A 12 2.73 20.63 4.24
CA GLN A 12 1.45 20.11 3.76
C GLN A 12 1.29 20.47 2.28
N VAL A 13 0.80 19.52 1.50
CA VAL A 13 0.39 19.72 0.10
C VAL A 13 -1.02 19.16 -0.03
N VAL A 14 -1.93 19.90 -0.67
CA VAL A 14 -3.31 19.48 -0.94
C VAL A 14 -3.52 19.52 -2.44
N GLU A 15 -3.38 18.38 -3.09
CA GLU A 15 -3.39 18.23 -4.55
C GLU A 15 -3.89 16.83 -4.94
N ASP A 16 -4.16 16.62 -6.23
CA ASP A 16 -4.42 15.30 -6.80
C ASP A 16 -3.11 14.49 -6.91
N VAL A 17 -3.05 13.34 -6.25
CA VAL A 17 -1.83 12.51 -6.22
C VAL A 17 -1.48 11.91 -7.58
N SER A 18 -2.46 11.64 -8.43
CA SER A 18 -2.23 11.17 -9.81
C SER A 18 -1.55 12.26 -10.63
N ALA A 19 -1.95 13.52 -10.45
CA ALA A 19 -1.28 14.66 -11.07
C ALA A 19 0.16 14.83 -10.54
N LEU A 20 0.39 14.65 -9.23
CA LEU A 20 1.73 14.70 -8.65
C LEU A 20 2.65 13.60 -9.19
N HIS A 21 2.14 12.40 -9.46
CA HIS A 21 2.90 11.32 -10.10
C HIS A 21 3.33 11.65 -11.54
N ALA A 22 2.55 12.45 -12.25
CA ALA A 22 2.82 12.85 -13.64
C ALA A 22 3.77 14.06 -13.77
N GLU A 23 3.97 14.81 -12.68
CA GLU A 23 4.80 16.03 -12.67
C GLU A 23 6.30 15.70 -12.84
N PRO A 24 6.98 16.22 -13.88
CA PRO A 24 8.41 16.01 -14.09
C PRO A 24 9.29 16.39 -12.89
N ALA A 25 8.89 17.39 -12.10
CA ALA A 25 9.62 17.79 -10.90
C ALA A 25 9.67 16.68 -9.81
N ASN A 26 8.74 15.72 -9.84
CA ASN A 26 8.69 14.58 -8.93
C ASN A 26 9.34 13.32 -9.53
N ALA A 27 10.06 13.42 -10.65
CA ALA A 27 10.78 12.29 -11.22
C ALA A 27 11.69 11.64 -10.17
N ARG A 28 11.54 10.31 -9.99
CA ARG A 28 12.27 9.49 -8.99
C ARG A 28 11.93 9.79 -7.52
N ALA A 29 10.89 10.59 -7.25
CA ALA A 29 10.35 10.72 -5.90
C ALA A 29 9.75 9.39 -5.42
N LEU A 30 9.86 9.12 -4.12
CA LEU A 30 9.14 8.04 -3.47
C LEU A 30 7.79 8.58 -3.00
N PHE A 31 6.71 7.98 -3.49
CA PHE A 31 5.35 8.23 -3.01
C PHE A 31 4.99 7.12 -2.03
N GLN A 32 4.51 7.51 -0.85
CA GLN A 32 3.99 6.59 0.15
C GLN A 32 2.53 6.99 0.42
N ALA A 33 1.61 6.05 0.22
CA ALA A 33 0.21 6.19 0.61
C ALA A 33 -0.04 5.40 1.90
N ALA A 34 -1.08 5.78 2.63
CA ALA A 34 -1.63 4.92 3.67
C ALA A 34 -2.15 3.64 3.01
N SER A 35 -1.79 2.49 3.57
CA SER A 35 -2.11 1.15 3.05
C SER A 35 -2.62 0.29 4.19
N GLN A 36 -3.38 -0.76 3.89
CA GLN A 36 -3.84 -1.75 4.88
C GLN A 36 -2.72 -2.69 5.38
N PHE A 37 -1.46 -2.36 5.09
CA PHE A 37 -0.26 -3.12 5.46
C PHE A 37 -0.13 -4.50 4.78
N ASN A 38 -1.03 -4.88 3.88
CA ASN A 38 -0.91 -6.06 3.01
C ASN A 38 -0.39 -5.78 1.59
N CYS A 39 0.11 -4.56 1.36
CA CYS A 39 0.56 -4.06 0.06
C CYS A 39 -0.56 -3.91 -0.99
N LEU A 40 -1.83 -3.98 -0.59
CA LEU A 40 -3.00 -3.72 -1.42
C LEU A 40 -3.82 -2.59 -0.82
N GLU A 41 -4.70 -2.05 -1.65
CA GLU A 41 -5.68 -1.02 -1.32
C GLU A 41 -7.08 -1.61 -1.48
N PHE A 42 -7.95 -1.40 -0.50
CA PHE A 42 -9.32 -1.89 -0.54
C PHE A 42 -10.30 -0.78 -0.21
N VAL A 43 -11.37 -0.71 -1.01
CA VAL A 43 -12.43 0.30 -0.89
C VAL A 43 -13.38 0.03 0.28
N ASP A 44 -13.41 -1.22 0.75
CA ASP A 44 -14.29 -1.71 1.80
C ASP A 44 -13.61 -2.89 2.52
N ALA A 45 -13.98 -3.12 3.78
CA ALA A 45 -13.43 -4.19 4.60
C ALA A 45 -13.77 -5.60 4.08
N GLU A 46 -14.85 -5.75 3.30
CA GLU A 46 -15.27 -7.02 2.73
C GLU A 46 -14.54 -7.39 1.43
N ILE A 47 -13.75 -6.46 0.87
CA ILE A 47 -12.97 -6.73 -0.35
C ILE A 47 -11.71 -7.50 0.01
N THR A 48 -11.44 -8.52 -0.77
CA THR A 48 -10.30 -9.42 -0.61
C THR A 48 -9.40 -9.36 -1.83
N PRO A 49 -8.17 -9.89 -1.75
CA PRO A 49 -7.30 -9.99 -2.92
C PRO A 49 -7.91 -10.78 -4.10
N LEU A 50 -8.90 -11.64 -3.83
CA LEU A 50 -9.59 -12.46 -4.84
C LEU A 50 -10.54 -11.64 -5.71
N ASP A 51 -11.03 -10.51 -5.21
CA ASP A 51 -11.82 -9.56 -6.00
C ASP A 51 -10.96 -8.83 -7.05
N GLY A 52 -9.63 -8.95 -6.92
CA GLY A 52 -8.64 -8.42 -7.84
C GLY A 52 -8.49 -6.90 -7.75
N ILE A 53 -7.74 -6.35 -8.71
CA ILE A 53 -7.28 -4.96 -8.66
C ILE A 53 -8.04 -4.02 -9.61
N ALA A 54 -9.00 -4.53 -10.38
CA ALA A 54 -9.75 -3.74 -11.36
C ALA A 54 -10.60 -2.65 -10.70
N GLY A 55 -11.02 -2.85 -9.44
CA GLY A 55 -11.79 -1.87 -8.68
C GLY A 55 -11.09 -0.52 -8.50
N TYR A 56 -9.75 -0.47 -8.62
CA TYR A 56 -8.97 0.75 -8.38
C TYR A 56 -9.32 1.86 -9.37
N THR A 57 -9.83 1.51 -10.56
CA THR A 57 -10.25 2.51 -11.55
C THR A 57 -11.47 3.33 -11.14
N TRP A 58 -12.24 2.86 -10.16
CA TRP A 58 -13.46 3.50 -9.67
C TRP A 58 -13.28 4.17 -8.31
N ASP A 59 -12.14 3.93 -7.66
CA ASP A 59 -11.80 4.57 -6.39
C ASP A 59 -10.82 5.72 -6.63
N HIS A 60 -11.28 6.93 -6.31
CA HIS A 60 -10.53 8.17 -6.49
C HIS A 60 -9.80 8.62 -5.21
N THR A 61 -9.66 7.75 -4.21
CA THR A 61 -8.82 8.01 -3.03
C THR A 61 -7.33 7.83 -3.35
N GLN A 62 -6.47 8.28 -2.43
CA GLN A 62 -5.03 8.32 -2.66
C GLN A 62 -4.37 6.95 -2.80
N GLY A 63 -4.86 5.92 -2.09
CA GLY A 63 -4.29 4.57 -2.14
C GLY A 63 -4.36 3.99 -3.56
N PRO A 64 -5.58 3.80 -4.12
CA PRO A 64 -5.76 3.26 -5.46
C PRO A 64 -5.09 4.09 -6.56
N ALA A 65 -5.03 5.42 -6.42
CA ALA A 65 -4.29 6.28 -7.33
C ALA A 65 -2.78 5.96 -7.33
N CYS A 66 -2.17 5.87 -6.14
CA CYS A 66 -0.76 5.49 -5.98
C CYS A 66 -0.48 4.06 -6.48
N ALA A 67 -1.38 3.12 -6.21
CA ALA A 67 -1.26 1.74 -6.66
C ALA A 67 -1.40 1.64 -8.20
N THR A 68 -2.28 2.43 -8.81
CA THR A 68 -2.45 2.52 -10.27
C THR A 68 -1.21 3.11 -10.93
N ALA A 69 -0.61 4.15 -10.34
CA ALA A 69 0.66 4.72 -10.81
C ALA A 69 1.81 3.68 -10.80
N CYS A 70 1.69 2.62 -9.99
CA CYS A 70 2.60 1.48 -9.95
C CYS A 70 1.91 0.16 -10.39
N ALA A 71 1.10 0.19 -11.46
CA ALA A 71 0.24 -0.94 -11.86
C ALA A 71 0.96 -2.30 -11.92
N ALA A 72 2.17 -2.36 -12.48
CA ALA A 72 2.94 -3.61 -12.54
C ALA A 72 3.29 -4.14 -11.14
N GLY A 73 3.67 -3.26 -10.22
CA GLY A 73 3.92 -3.62 -8.82
C GLY A 73 2.64 -4.11 -8.13
N THR A 74 1.51 -3.46 -8.40
CA THR A 74 0.18 -3.85 -7.90
C THR A 74 -0.22 -5.25 -8.39
N VAL A 75 0.02 -5.59 -9.66
CA VAL A 75 -0.19 -6.94 -10.19
C VAL A 75 0.67 -7.97 -9.44
N VAL A 76 1.97 -7.69 -9.25
CA VAL A 76 2.86 -8.60 -8.51
C VAL A 76 2.38 -8.80 -7.09
N ARG A 77 2.01 -7.72 -6.40
CA ARG A 77 1.53 -7.76 -5.01
C ARG A 77 0.24 -8.56 -4.86
N ASN A 78 -0.69 -8.45 -5.80
CA ASN A 78 -1.95 -9.19 -5.71
C ASN A 78 -1.79 -10.66 -6.10
N TYR A 79 -1.10 -10.93 -7.21
CA TYR A 79 -1.15 -12.25 -7.87
C TYR A 79 0.10 -13.12 -7.67
N PHE A 80 1.18 -12.60 -7.08
CA PHE A 80 2.47 -13.31 -6.99
C PHE A 80 3.26 -13.08 -5.69
N ALA A 81 2.71 -12.39 -4.70
CA ALA A 81 3.45 -12.00 -3.49
C ALA A 81 3.81 -13.14 -2.53
N LEU A 82 3.13 -14.29 -2.62
CA LEU A 82 3.29 -15.43 -1.72
C LEU A 82 4.04 -16.57 -2.43
N ASP A 83 5.36 -16.47 -2.52
CA ASP A 83 6.21 -17.46 -3.21
C ASP A 83 5.76 -17.79 -4.64
N GLY A 84 5.30 -16.76 -5.38
CA GLY A 84 4.77 -16.90 -6.74
C GLY A 84 3.27 -17.18 -6.80
N HIS A 85 2.58 -17.27 -5.66
CA HIS A 85 1.13 -17.33 -5.57
C HIS A 85 0.53 -15.97 -5.21
N GLY A 86 -0.73 -15.78 -5.58
CA GLY A 86 -1.50 -14.59 -5.21
C GLY A 86 -1.88 -14.59 -3.74
N GLN A 87 -2.09 -13.39 -3.21
CA GLN A 87 -2.77 -13.22 -1.93
C GLN A 87 -4.21 -13.72 -2.08
N THR A 88 -4.79 -14.24 -1.00
CA THR A 88 -6.17 -14.71 -0.92
C THR A 88 -6.85 -14.10 0.31
N ALA A 89 -8.14 -14.40 0.53
CA ALA A 89 -8.80 -13.99 1.77
C ALA A 89 -8.08 -14.51 3.03
N ASP A 90 -7.57 -15.75 2.97
CA ASP A 90 -6.99 -16.46 4.12
C ASP A 90 -5.45 -16.39 4.19
N ALA A 91 -4.80 -15.86 3.15
CA ALA A 91 -3.34 -15.76 3.10
C ALA A 91 -2.94 -14.42 2.46
N GLN A 92 -2.47 -13.50 3.31
CA GLN A 92 -2.07 -12.15 2.92
C GLN A 92 -0.69 -11.83 3.50
N VAL A 93 -0.03 -10.84 2.91
CA VAL A 93 1.19 -10.26 3.46
C VAL A 93 0.81 -9.47 4.72
N ASP A 94 1.48 -9.75 5.84
CA ASP A 94 1.28 -9.00 7.08
C ASP A 94 2.52 -8.14 7.38
N ASN A 95 2.53 -6.88 6.96
CA ASN A 95 3.63 -5.97 7.32
C ASN A 95 3.55 -5.45 8.77
N LEU A 96 2.51 -5.80 9.54
CA LEU A 96 2.43 -5.52 10.98
C LEU A 96 2.92 -6.68 11.83
N GLN A 97 3.22 -7.84 11.24
CA GLN A 97 3.58 -9.05 11.98
C GLN A 97 4.65 -8.83 13.06
N ASP A 98 5.72 -8.11 12.73
CA ASP A 98 6.80 -7.85 13.68
C ASP A 98 6.40 -6.86 14.78
N ILE A 99 5.54 -5.88 14.47
CA ILE A 99 4.95 -4.98 15.46
C ILE A 99 4.00 -5.76 16.39
N SER A 100 3.16 -6.63 15.83
CA SER A 100 2.26 -7.51 16.57
C SER A 100 3.02 -8.41 17.54
N ARG A 101 4.15 -8.98 17.10
CA ARG A 101 5.05 -9.77 17.96
C ARG A 101 5.68 -8.93 19.06
N PHE A 102 6.22 -7.76 18.71
CA PHE A 102 6.85 -6.86 19.68
C PHE A 102 5.90 -6.42 20.78
N LEU A 103 4.64 -6.16 20.44
CA LEU A 103 3.59 -5.77 21.39
C LEU A 103 2.96 -6.96 22.14
N ASN A 104 3.38 -8.20 21.87
CA ASN A 104 2.74 -9.41 22.39
C ASN A 104 1.23 -9.44 22.11
N ASN A 105 0.83 -8.97 20.92
CA ASN A 105 -0.57 -8.72 20.58
C ASN A 105 -1.44 -10.00 20.59
N SER A 106 -0.83 -11.18 20.42
CA SER A 106 -1.54 -12.47 20.53
C SER A 106 -2.05 -12.76 21.94
N HIS A 107 -1.43 -12.18 22.96
CA HIS A 107 -1.87 -12.30 24.35
C HIS A 107 -2.66 -11.06 24.78
N GLU A 108 -2.13 -9.87 24.50
CA GLU A 108 -2.71 -8.61 24.96
C GLU A 108 -3.98 -8.19 24.18
N SER A 109 -4.13 -8.67 22.94
CA SER A 109 -5.29 -8.38 22.08
C SER A 109 -5.58 -6.89 21.87
N TYR A 110 -4.53 -6.07 21.65
CA TYR A 110 -4.66 -4.63 21.43
C TYR A 110 -5.40 -4.28 20.13
N TYR A 111 -5.22 -5.09 19.09
CA TYR A 111 -5.89 -4.90 17.80
C TYR A 111 -6.01 -6.22 17.03
N GLU A 112 -6.90 -6.23 16.04
CA GLU A 112 -7.06 -7.29 15.05
C GLU A 112 -6.56 -6.75 13.70
N VAL A 113 -5.78 -7.55 12.96
CA VAL A 113 -5.42 -7.23 11.58
C VAL A 113 -6.49 -7.83 10.67
N ARG A 114 -7.09 -7.01 9.81
CA ARG A 114 -8.04 -7.43 8.79
C ARG A 114 -7.55 -6.93 7.44
N ASN A 115 -7.57 -7.80 6.44
CA ASN A 115 -6.96 -7.53 5.13
C ASN A 115 -5.47 -7.17 5.26
N GLY A 116 -4.78 -8.01 6.03
CA GLY A 116 -3.36 -7.99 6.38
C GLY A 116 -3.06 -9.16 7.29
#